data_AF-A0A935L824-F1
#
_entry.id   AF-A0A935L824-F1
#
_cell.length_a   1.000
_cell.length_b   1.000
_cell.length_c   1.000
_cell.angle_alpha   90.00
_cell.angle_beta   90.00
_cell.angle_gamma   90.00
#
_symmetry.space_group_name_H-M   'P 1'
#
loop_
_entity.id
_entity.type
_entity.pdbx_description
1 polymer ?
#
loop_
_entity_poly.entity_id
_entity_poly.type
_entity_poly.pdbx_seq_one_letter_code
_entity_poly.pdbx_strand_id
1 'polypeptide(L)'
;MRRLKTAASEPLPDSIRDPLATLLLHLQSHGLFVVPVGDLEEWLSAYGIQASKQNKWAWANEAASLVKRLNRQSGDVWDFILCVGDYLNTRLNKLE
;
A
#
# COMPACT_ATOMS: atom_id res chain seq x y z
N MET A 1 -13.63 -7.27 13.88
CA MET A 1 -13.71 -6.91 12.45
C MET A 1 -13.12 -8.06 11.65
N ARG A 2 -13.90 -8.62 10.72
CA ARG A 2 -13.51 -9.77 9.90
C ARG A 2 -12.45 -9.30 8.90
N ARG A 3 -11.26 -9.87 8.97
CA ARG A 3 -10.15 -9.64 8.03
C ARG A 3 -10.65 -9.88 6.60
N LEU A 4 -10.48 -8.93 5.69
CA LEU A 4 -10.14 -9.27 4.32
C LEU A 4 -8.70 -9.80 4.39
N LYS A 5 -8.54 -11.06 4.84
CA LYS A 5 -7.28 -11.75 4.70
C LYS A 5 -7.01 -11.78 3.20
N THR A 6 -5.92 -11.18 2.78
CA THR A 6 -5.09 -11.60 1.65
C THR A 6 -4.62 -13.05 1.90
N ALA A 7 -5.58 -13.98 2.02
CA ALA A 7 -5.38 -15.39 1.82
C ALA A 7 -5.54 -15.61 0.32
N ALA A 8 -4.60 -15.08 -0.45
CA ALA A 8 -4.56 -15.32 -1.87
C ALA A 8 -3.08 -15.45 -2.24
N SER A 9 -2.54 -16.63 -1.93
CA SER A 9 -1.40 -17.21 -2.64
C SER A 9 -1.70 -17.41 -4.14
N GLU A 10 -2.92 -17.12 -4.58
CA GLU A 10 -3.35 -17.14 -5.97
C GLU A 10 -3.90 -15.76 -6.37
N PRO A 11 -3.55 -15.24 -7.56
CA PRO A 11 -4.12 -14.00 -8.05
C PRO A 11 -5.65 -14.11 -8.17
N LEU A 12 -6.35 -13.00 -7.89
CA LEU A 12 -7.80 -12.92 -8.10
C LEU A 12 -8.15 -13.30 -9.54
N PRO A 13 -9.26 -14.03 -9.78
CA PRO A 13 -9.76 -14.30 -11.13
C PRO A 13 -9.95 -13.00 -11.91
N ASP A 14 -9.67 -13.04 -13.22
CA ASP A 14 -9.75 -11.87 -14.11
C ASP A 14 -11.11 -11.17 -14.03
N SER A 15 -12.20 -11.95 -13.92
CA SER A 15 -13.58 -11.47 -13.77
C SER A 15 -13.83 -10.62 -12.52
N ILE A 16 -12.94 -10.67 -11.53
CA ILE A 16 -13.00 -9.88 -10.30
C ILE A 16 -11.90 -8.81 -10.31
N ARG A 17 -10.71 -9.16 -10.79
CA ARG A 17 -9.55 -8.27 -10.81
C ARG A 17 -9.80 -7.02 -11.65
N ASP A 18 -10.38 -7.16 -12.84
CA ASP A 18 -10.55 -6.02 -13.75
C ASP A 18 -11.63 -5.03 -13.26
N PRO A 19 -12.81 -5.49 -12.79
CA PRO A 19 -13.77 -4.60 -12.13
C PRO A 19 -13.22 -3.95 -10.86
N LEU A 20 -12.43 -4.68 -10.07
CA LEU A 20 -11.79 -4.13 -8.88
C LEU A 20 -10.80 -3.03 -9.25
N ALA A 21 -9.93 -3.25 -10.24
CA ALA A 21 -8.99 -2.24 -10.71
C ALA A 21 -9.72 -0.97 -11.18
N THR A 22 -10.83 -1.13 -11.91
CA THR A 22 -11.67 -0.01 -12.36
C THR A 22 -12.28 0.75 -11.17
N LEU A 23 -12.78 0.04 -10.16
CA LEU A 23 -13.31 0.65 -8.94
C LEU A 23 -12.23 1.45 -8.20
N LEU A 24 -11.03 0.89 -8.06
CA LEU A 24 -9.91 1.56 -7.40
C LEU A 24 -9.51 2.85 -8.11
N LEU A 25 -9.46 2.84 -9.45
CA LEU A 25 -9.19 4.04 -10.24
C LEU A 25 -10.28 5.11 -10.08
N HIS A 26 -11.55 4.72 -10.05
CA HIS A 26 -12.65 5.65 -9.78
C HIS A 26 -12.52 6.29 -8.39
N LEU A 27 -12.30 5.48 -7.35
CA LEU A 27 -12.11 5.98 -5.99
C LEU A 27 -10.94 6.98 -5.92
N GLN A 28 -9.81 6.63 -6.55
CA GLN A 28 -8.63 7.48 -6.61
C GLN A 28 -8.93 8.84 -7.25
N SER A 29 -9.71 8.87 -8.33
CA SER A 29 -10.10 10.12 -9.00
C SER A 29 -10.91 11.07 -8.11
N HIS A 30 -11.56 10.53 -7.07
CA HIS A 30 -12.29 11.29 -6.05
C HIS A 30 -11.48 11.53 -4.77
N GLY A 31 -10.20 11.16 -4.75
CA GLY A 31 -9.31 11.33 -3.61
C GLY A 31 -9.41 10.23 -2.55
N LEU A 32 -10.03 9.10 -2.88
CA LEU A 32 -10.10 7.93 -2.02
C LEU A 32 -9.04 6.90 -2.45
N PHE A 33 -8.01 6.74 -1.63
CA PHE A 33 -6.89 5.83 -1.90
C PHE A 33 -7.01 4.58 -1.04
N VAL A 34 -7.16 3.42 -1.68
CA VAL A 34 -7.21 2.13 -1.01
C VAL A 34 -5.81 1.56 -0.94
N VAL A 35 -5.37 1.20 0.26
CA VAL A 35 -4.05 0.58 0.47
C VAL A 35 -4.07 -0.83 -0.17
N PRO A 36 -3.10 -1.14 -1.06
CA PRO A 36 -3.14 -2.39 -1.85
C PRO A 36 -2.88 -3.65 -1.02
N VAL A 37 -2.14 -3.53 0.08
CA VAL A 37 -1.89 -4.60 1.03
C VAL A 37 -2.19 -4.07 2.43
N GLY A 38 -2.94 -4.82 3.23
CA GLY A 38 -3.74 -4.27 4.33
C GLY A 38 -2.92 -3.57 5.42
N ASP A 39 -1.72 -4.09 5.68
CA ASP A 39 -0.82 -3.65 6.75
C ASP A 39 0.61 -3.46 6.20
N LEU A 40 1.41 -2.58 6.82
CA LEU A 40 2.83 -2.33 6.42
C LEU A 40 3.66 -3.63 6.37
N GLU A 41 3.36 -4.53 7.30
CA GLU A 41 3.88 -5.88 7.41
C GLU A 41 3.79 -6.66 6.10
N GLU A 42 2.70 -6.49 5.34
CA GLU A 42 2.49 -7.22 4.09
C GLU A 42 3.44 -6.71 2.99
N TRP A 43 3.70 -5.39 2.94
CA TRP A 43 4.69 -4.79 2.03
C TRP A 43 6.11 -5.30 2.30
N LEU A 44 6.41 -5.58 3.58
CA LEU A 44 7.75 -5.95 4.04
C LEU A 44 7.94 -7.47 4.19
N SER A 45 6.88 -8.25 3.99
CA SER A 45 6.87 -9.71 4.19
C SER A 45 7.93 -10.43 3.35
N ALA A 46 8.15 -9.98 2.11
CA ALA A 46 9.17 -10.53 1.20
C ALA A 46 10.62 -10.29 1.67
N TYR A 47 10.83 -9.33 2.58
CA TYR A 47 12.15 -8.97 3.11
C TYR A 47 12.46 -9.63 4.46
N GLY A 48 11.62 -10.57 4.90
CA GLY A 48 11.86 -11.36 6.11
C GLY A 48 11.61 -10.61 7.43
N ILE A 49 11.12 -9.37 7.38
CA ILE A 49 10.71 -8.64 8.59
C ILE A 49 9.33 -9.14 9.01
N GLN A 50 9.29 -9.95 10.06
CA GLN A 50 8.03 -10.39 10.66
C GLN A 50 7.60 -9.44 11.78
N ALA A 51 6.30 -9.16 11.83
CA ALA A 51 5.70 -8.32 12.87
C ALA A 51 5.97 -8.92 14.27
N SER A 52 6.72 -8.19 15.11
CA SER A 52 6.92 -8.60 16.49
C SER A 52 5.77 -8.14 17.37
N LYS A 53 5.00 -9.09 17.92
CA LYS A 53 3.93 -8.78 18.89
C LYS A 53 4.47 -8.29 20.23
N GLN A 54 5.70 -8.67 20.56
CA GLN A 54 6.33 -8.41 21.86
C GLN A 54 7.15 -7.12 21.87
N ASN A 55 7.75 -6.74 20.73
CA ASN A 55 8.60 -5.56 20.62
C ASN A 55 8.24 -4.72 19.39
N LYS A 56 7.08 -4.07 19.45
CA LYS A 56 6.53 -3.27 18.34
C LYS A 56 7.42 -2.09 17.93
N TRP A 57 8.07 -1.44 18.90
CA TRP A 57 8.93 -0.29 18.63
C TRP A 57 10.20 -0.69 17.87
N ALA A 58 10.87 -1.75 18.29
CA ALA A 58 12.05 -2.26 17.58
C ALA A 58 11.68 -2.68 16.15
N TRP A 59 10.55 -3.37 15.97
CA TRP A 59 10.04 -3.73 14.65
C TRP A 59 9.76 -2.50 13.78
N ALA A 60 9.08 -1.47 14.32
CA ALA A 60 8.77 -0.25 13.56
C ALA A 60 10.04 0.48 13.10
N ASN A 61 11.07 0.55 13.96
CA ASN A 61 12.35 1.15 13.60
C ASN A 61 13.07 0.35 12.50
N GLU A 62 13.04 -0.98 12.59
CA GLU A 62 13.63 -1.87 11.59
C GLU A 62 12.91 -1.74 10.24
N ALA A 63 11.58 -1.77 10.27
CA ALA A 63 10.71 -1.55 9.11
C ALA A 63 10.99 -0.18 8.45
N ALA A 64 11.01 0.90 9.23
CA ALA A 64 11.32 2.24 8.72
C ALA A 64 12.72 2.33 8.12
N SER A 65 13.71 1.71 8.78
CA SER A 65 15.09 1.66 8.27
C SER A 65 15.19 0.88 6.96
N LEU A 66 14.46 -0.23 6.84
CA LEU A 66 14.39 -1.02 5.62
C LEU A 66 13.70 -0.25 4.49
N VAL A 67 12.52 0.32 4.72
CA VAL A 67 11.77 1.13 3.74
C VAL A 67 12.64 2.27 3.22
N LYS A 68 13.41 2.91 4.09
CA LYS A 68 14.36 3.95 3.70
C LYS A 68 15.53 3.40 2.86
N ARG A 69 16.05 2.23 3.22
CA ARG A 69 17.20 1.59 2.54
C ARG A 69 16.83 1.06 1.16
N LEU A 70 15.68 0.40 1.03
CA LEU A 70 15.20 -0.14 -0.25
C LEU A 70 14.92 0.96 -1.27
N ASN A 71 14.66 2.18 -0.76
CA ASN A 71 14.26 3.33 -1.56
C ASN A 71 13.01 2.98 -2.39
N ARG A 72 12.62 3.84 -3.33
CA ARG A 72 11.46 3.60 -4.19
C ARG A 72 11.64 2.33 -5.04
N GLN A 73 10.66 1.45 -4.98
CA GLN A 73 10.46 0.29 -5.85
C GLN A 73 9.06 0.36 -6.49
N SER A 74 8.82 -0.39 -7.57
CA SER A 74 7.48 -0.45 -8.17
C SER A 74 6.52 -1.26 -7.30
N GLY A 75 5.31 -0.75 -7.07
CA GLY A 75 4.31 -1.43 -6.23
C GLY A 75 4.64 -1.44 -4.74
N ASP A 76 5.59 -0.60 -4.30
CA ASP A 76 5.97 -0.47 -2.89
C ASP A 76 5.31 0.74 -2.20
N VAL A 77 5.60 0.88 -0.90
CA VAL A 77 4.94 1.88 -0.06
C VAL A 77 5.21 3.30 -0.56
N TRP A 78 6.38 3.53 -1.17
CA TRP A 78 6.73 4.81 -1.75
C TRP A 78 5.92 5.10 -3.02
N ASP A 79 5.72 4.11 -3.88
CA ASP A 79 4.91 4.25 -5.09
C ASP A 79 3.46 4.64 -4.74
N PHE A 80 2.89 4.04 -3.69
CA PHE A 80 1.57 4.42 -3.18
C PHE A 80 1.55 5.84 -2.58
N ILE A 81 2.53 6.20 -1.75
CA ILE A 81 2.61 7.55 -1.17
C ILE A 81 2.77 8.61 -2.25
N LEU A 82 3.57 8.35 -3.29
CA LEU A 82 3.75 9.26 -4.43
C LEU A 82 2.46 9.43 -5.21
N CYS A 83 1.72 8.34 -5.45
CA CYS A 83 0.41 8.39 -6.09
C CYS A 83 -0.59 9.31 -5.35
N VAL A 84 -0.58 9.27 -4.01
CA VAL A 84 -1.35 10.20 -3.16
C VAL A 84 -0.83 11.64 -3.32
N GLY A 85 0.49 11.82 -3.25
CA GLY A 85 1.14 13.13 -3.38
C GLY A 85 0.83 13.81 -4.71
N ASP A 86 0.89 13.07 -5.82
CA ASP A 86 0.60 13.56 -7.17
C ASP A 86 -0.85 14.04 -7.29
N TYR A 87 -1.80 13.32 -6.70
CA TYR A 87 -3.19 13.74 -6.65
C TYR A 87 -3.36 15.03 -5.84
N LEU A 88 -2.75 15.11 -4.65
CA LEU A 88 -2.84 16.30 -3.80
C LEU A 88 -2.23 17.52 -4.51
N ASN A 89 -1.05 17.38 -5.12
CA ASN A 89 -0.41 18.46 -5.89
C ASN A 89 -1.27 18.89 -7.08
N THR A 90 -1.80 17.93 -7.84
CA THR A 90 -2.69 18.24 -8.98
C THR A 90 -3.95 18.98 -8.53
N ARG A 91 -4.49 18.64 -7.36
CA ARG A 91 -5.68 19.30 -6.83
C ARG A 91 -5.37 20.69 -6.28
N LEU A 92 -4.25 20.86 -5.59
CA LEU A 92 -3.79 22.16 -5.08
C LEU A 92 -3.51 23.13 -6.24
N ASN A 93 -2.83 22.68 -7.29
CA ASN A 93 -2.53 23.49 -8.47
C ASN A 93 -3.77 23.85 -9.31
N LYS A 94 -4.92 23.21 -9.08
CA LYS A 94 -6.21 23.56 -9.72
C LYS A 94 -7.02 24.60 -8.94
N LEU A 95 -6.58 24.94 -7.72
CA LEU A 95 -7.24 25.91 -6.84
C LEU A 95 -6.58 27.29 -6.88
N GLU A 96 -5.39 27.40 -7.48
CA GLU A 96 -4.69 28.65 -7.82
C GLU A 96 -5.07 29.12 -9.23
#